data_AF-E1KP81-F1
#
_entry.id   AF-E1KP81-F1
#
_cell.length_a   1.000
_cell.length_b   1.000
_cell.length_c   1.000
_cell.angle_alpha   90.00
_cell.angle_beta   90.00
_cell.angle_gamma   90.00
#
_symmetry.space_group_name_H-M   'P 1'
#
loop_
_entity.id
_entity.type
_entity.pdbx_description
1 polymer ?
#
loop_
_entity_poly.entity_id
_entity_poly.type
_entity_poly.pdbx_seq_one_letter_code
_entity_poly.pdbx_strand_id
1 'polypeptide(L)'
;MTQEEKEKVVKCTEDISKINDFNKLYVVNVAQIKQFITEKQNVVVYSYVPFCTSKNCISPKTLIDDMKAKGYSTLIVSDTYADAFISVGSNFPLLMIDNTVYKTKLRGKYTELFHKDLLGVPLKSINYASYHLFQNGKYVKSYQNYKEIE
;
A
#
# COMPACT_ATOMS: atom_id res chain seq x y z
N MET A 1 -5.61 19.50 0.43
CA MET A 1 -6.03 18.99 -0.89
C MET A 1 -6.75 20.07 -1.65
N THR A 2 -6.36 20.31 -2.89
CA THR A 2 -7.06 21.17 -3.85
C THR A 2 -8.34 20.49 -4.34
N GLN A 3 -9.19 21.22 -5.06
CA GLN A 3 -10.39 20.64 -5.68
C GLN A 3 -10.03 19.60 -6.75
N GLU A 4 -9.02 19.89 -7.58
CA GLU A 4 -8.50 18.97 -8.60
C GLU A 4 -7.98 17.66 -7.99
N GLU A 5 -7.27 17.73 -6.85
CA GLU A 5 -6.80 16.53 -6.15
C GLU A 5 -7.96 15.68 -5.62
N LYS A 6 -9.05 16.30 -5.17
CA LYS A 6 -10.25 15.55 -4.71
C LYS A 6 -10.90 14.78 -5.85
N GLU A 7 -10.95 15.35 -7.05
CA GLU A 7 -11.53 14.71 -8.24
C GLU A 7 -10.71 13.51 -8.71
N LYS A 8 -9.41 13.47 -8.38
CA LYS A 8 -8.52 12.34 -8.63
C LYS A 8 -8.64 11.22 -7.59
N VAL A 9 -9.35 11.44 -6.47
CA VAL A 9 -9.65 10.38 -5.50
C VAL A 9 -10.88 9.62 -5.95
N VAL A 10 -10.72 8.33 -6.24
CA VAL A 10 -11.83 7.48 -6.67
C VAL A 10 -11.94 6.24 -5.81
N LYS A 11 -13.16 5.77 -5.59
CA LYS A 11 -13.36 4.45 -4.99
C LYS A 11 -12.97 3.38 -6.02
N CYS A 12 -12.12 2.44 -5.62
CA CYS A 12 -11.79 1.32 -6.47
C CYS A 12 -13.00 0.37 -6.57
N THR A 13 -13.54 0.21 -7.77
CA THR A 13 -14.70 -0.66 -8.04
C THR A 13 -14.34 -1.91 -8.85
N GLU A 14 -13.14 -1.94 -9.42
CA GLU A 14 -12.57 -3.05 -10.17
C GLU A 14 -11.48 -3.79 -9.37
N ASP A 15 -10.96 -4.88 -9.93
CA ASP A 15 -9.82 -5.60 -9.36
C ASP A 15 -8.57 -4.73 -9.46
N ILE A 16 -7.76 -4.69 -8.40
CA ILE A 16 -6.52 -3.88 -8.37
C ILE A 16 -5.59 -4.24 -9.54
N SER A 17 -5.59 -5.50 -9.98
CA SER A 17 -4.79 -5.99 -11.09
C SER A 17 -5.22 -5.46 -12.48
N LYS A 18 -6.40 -4.83 -12.59
CA LYS A 18 -6.95 -4.27 -13.83
C LYS A 18 -6.76 -2.76 -13.98
N ILE A 19 -6.36 -2.08 -12.90
CA ILE A 19 -6.13 -0.62 -12.91
C ILE A 19 -5.07 -0.27 -13.95
N ASN A 20 -5.41 0.65 -14.85
CA ASN A 20 -4.51 1.17 -15.88
C ASN A 20 -4.42 2.71 -15.90
N ASP A 21 -5.36 3.42 -15.26
CA ASP A 21 -5.30 4.87 -15.10
C ASP A 21 -4.59 5.23 -13.80
N PHE A 22 -3.30 5.53 -13.89
CA PHE A 22 -2.45 5.83 -12.75
C PHE A 22 -2.44 7.33 -12.35
N ASN A 23 -3.27 8.15 -12.99
CA ASN A 23 -3.47 9.55 -12.63
C ASN A 23 -4.45 9.75 -11.46
N LYS A 24 -4.91 8.64 -10.86
CA LYS A 24 -5.88 8.61 -9.77
C LYS A 24 -5.30 7.98 -8.51
N LEU A 25 -5.88 8.37 -7.38
CA LEU A 25 -5.67 7.74 -6.08
C LEU A 25 -6.87 6.83 -5.80
N TYR A 26 -6.64 5.52 -5.72
CA TYR A 26 -7.70 4.53 -5.57
C TYR A 26 -7.93 4.18 -4.10
N VAL A 27 -9.11 4.51 -3.58
CA VAL A 27 -9.54 4.12 -2.25
C VAL A 27 -9.94 2.65 -2.26
N VAL A 28 -9.24 1.84 -1.47
CA VAL A 28 -9.37 0.38 -1.40
C VAL A 28 -9.59 -0.10 0.04
N ASN A 29 -10.33 -1.19 0.18
CA ASN A 29 -10.44 -1.90 1.45
C ASN A 29 -9.46 -3.08 1.54
N VAL A 30 -9.32 -3.66 2.73
CA VAL A 30 -8.40 -4.80 2.97
C VAL A 30 -8.77 -6.05 2.17
N ALA A 31 -10.05 -6.26 1.86
CA ALA A 31 -10.50 -7.42 1.09
C ALA A 31 -9.99 -7.36 -0.37
N GLN A 32 -10.02 -6.18 -1.01
CA GLN A 32 -9.48 -5.97 -2.35
C GLN A 32 -7.95 -6.23 -2.40
N ILE A 33 -7.23 -5.81 -1.36
CA ILE A 33 -5.78 -6.07 -1.26
C ILE A 33 -5.51 -7.56 -1.07
N LYS A 34 -6.27 -8.23 -0.20
CA LYS A 34 -6.14 -9.69 -0.02
C LYS A 34 -6.45 -10.46 -1.30
N GLN A 35 -7.43 -10.02 -2.08
CA GLN A 35 -7.73 -10.61 -3.39
C GLN A 35 -6.50 -10.52 -4.31
N PHE A 36 -5.89 -9.34 -4.45
CA PHE A 36 -4.66 -9.18 -5.25
C PHE A 36 -3.52 -10.09 -4.73
N ILE A 37 -3.36 -10.18 -3.41
CA ILE A 37 -2.35 -11.05 -2.77
C ILE A 37 -2.59 -12.52 -3.10
N THR A 38 -3.84 -12.97 -3.21
CA THR A 38 -4.16 -14.36 -3.60
C THR A 38 -4.04 -14.63 -5.10
N GLU A 39 -4.17 -13.61 -5.95
CA GLU A 39 -4.03 -13.74 -7.42
C GLU A 39 -2.56 -13.88 -7.87
N LYS A 40 -1.59 -13.59 -6.99
CA LYS A 40 -0.16 -13.52 -7.32
C LYS A 40 0.64 -14.42 -6.39
N GLN A 41 1.71 -15.02 -6.91
CA GLN A 41 2.56 -15.91 -6.12
C GLN A 41 3.35 -15.16 -5.05
N ASN A 42 3.96 -14.03 -5.42
CA ASN A 42 4.87 -13.26 -4.57
C ASN A 42 4.46 -11.78 -4.59
N VAL A 43 4.06 -11.23 -3.44
CA VAL A 43 3.55 -9.86 -3.32
C VAL A 43 4.24 -9.11 -2.18
N VAL A 44 4.66 -7.88 -2.46
CA VAL A 44 5.10 -6.92 -1.44
C VAL A 44 4.07 -5.81 -1.34
N VAL A 45 3.50 -5.62 -0.15
CA VAL A 45 2.68 -4.44 0.15
C VAL A 45 3.56 -3.43 0.88
N TYR A 46 3.67 -2.23 0.32
CA TYR A 46 4.37 -1.11 0.93
C TYR A 46 3.38 -0.15 1.58
N SER A 47 3.46 -0.05 2.90
CA SER A 47 2.75 0.94 3.70
C SER A 47 3.45 2.29 3.56
N TYR A 48 2.99 3.05 2.58
CA TYR A 48 3.65 4.23 2.05
C TYR A 48 3.19 5.51 2.77
N VAL A 49 4.16 6.24 3.32
CA VAL A 49 3.95 7.57 3.91
C VAL A 49 4.76 8.57 3.10
N PRO A 50 4.12 9.46 2.32
CA PRO A 50 4.81 10.30 1.33
C PRO A 50 5.90 11.22 1.91
N PHE A 51 5.66 11.77 3.09
CA PHE A 51 6.57 12.68 3.79
C PHE A 51 7.52 11.95 4.76
N CYS A 52 7.69 10.64 4.60
CA CYS A 52 8.60 9.89 5.46
C CYS A 52 10.06 10.29 5.21
N THR A 53 10.74 10.73 6.27
CA THR A 53 12.15 11.16 6.24
C THR A 53 13.13 10.07 6.70
N SER A 54 12.62 8.89 7.08
CA SER A 54 13.48 7.76 7.45
C SER A 54 14.31 7.32 6.25
N LYS A 55 15.59 6.98 6.47
CA LYS A 55 16.48 6.40 5.45
C LYS A 55 15.94 5.10 4.82
N ASN A 56 15.01 4.45 5.50
CA ASN A 56 14.38 3.22 5.05
C ASN A 56 13.16 3.47 4.16
N CYS A 57 12.63 4.69 4.12
CA CYS A 57 11.56 5.07 3.21
C CYS A 57 12.16 5.44 1.86
N ILE A 58 11.65 4.81 0.81
CA ILE A 58 12.13 5.02 -0.56
C ILE A 58 10.97 5.43 -1.46
N SER A 59 11.31 5.93 -2.65
CA SER A 59 10.28 6.25 -3.64
C SER A 59 9.51 4.97 -4.02
N PRO A 60 8.19 5.04 -4.22
CA PRO A 60 7.41 3.90 -4.69
C PRO A 60 7.95 3.31 -6.01
N LYS A 61 8.43 4.16 -6.92
CA LYS A 61 9.06 3.73 -8.18
C LYS A 61 10.28 2.83 -7.94
N THR A 62 11.19 3.24 -7.07
CA THR A 62 12.40 2.45 -6.73
C THR A 62 12.01 1.07 -6.20
N LEU A 63 11.02 1.00 -5.30
CA LEU A 63 10.59 -0.28 -4.76
C LEU A 63 10.00 -1.17 -5.85
N ILE A 64 9.14 -0.62 -6.71
CA ILE A 64 8.50 -1.38 -7.79
C ILE A 64 9.53 -1.94 -8.75
N ASP A 65 10.49 -1.12 -9.19
CA ASP A 65 11.53 -1.55 -10.13
C ASP A 65 12.39 -2.68 -9.52
N ASP A 66 12.83 -2.52 -8.27
CA ASP A 66 13.66 -3.51 -7.56
C ASP A 66 12.91 -4.83 -7.29
N MET A 67 11.65 -4.74 -6.86
CA MET A 67 10.80 -5.92 -6.59
C MET A 67 10.41 -6.65 -7.87
N LYS A 68 10.12 -5.91 -8.95
CA LYS A 68 9.83 -6.49 -10.26
C LYS A 68 11.03 -7.27 -10.80
N ALA A 69 12.24 -6.76 -10.64
CA ALA A 69 13.47 -7.46 -11.04
C ALA A 69 13.67 -8.80 -10.31
N LYS A 70 13.09 -8.94 -9.10
CA LYS A 70 13.09 -10.16 -8.29
C LYS A 70 11.85 -11.05 -8.50
N GLY A 71 10.95 -10.70 -9.43
CA GLY A 71 9.73 -11.47 -9.72
C GLY A 71 8.58 -11.24 -8.74
N TYR A 72 8.61 -10.16 -7.97
CA TYR A 72 7.53 -9.77 -7.06
C TYR A 72 6.55 -8.81 -7.74
N SER A 73 5.27 -8.91 -7.38
CA SER A 73 4.28 -7.86 -7.61
C SER A 73 4.25 -6.91 -6.39
N THR A 74 4.09 -5.62 -6.62
CA THR A 74 4.15 -4.61 -5.54
C THR A 74 2.88 -3.78 -5.50
N LEU A 75 2.33 -3.57 -4.30
CA LEU A 75 1.25 -2.62 -4.04
C LEU A 75 1.76 -1.47 -3.17
N ILE A 76 1.41 -0.24 -3.55
CA ILE A 76 1.74 0.98 -2.81
C ILE A 76 0.48 1.47 -2.13
N VAL A 77 0.40 1.31 -0.82
CA VAL A 77 -0.80 1.62 -0.04
C VAL A 77 -0.49 2.75 0.92
N SER A 78 -1.06 3.92 0.67
CA SER A 78 -0.94 5.04 1.58
C SER A 78 -2.01 5.04 2.66
N ASP A 79 -1.63 5.56 3.82
CA ASP A 79 -2.52 5.75 4.95
C ASP A 79 -2.90 7.23 5.15
N THR A 80 -2.54 8.11 4.23
CA THR A 80 -2.81 9.54 4.31
C THR A 80 -2.97 10.15 2.92
N TYR A 81 -3.89 11.12 2.80
CA TYR A 81 -4.01 11.92 1.58
C TYR A 81 -2.94 13.02 1.47
N ALA A 82 -2.31 13.39 2.59
CA ALA A 82 -1.29 14.42 2.60
C ALA A 82 -0.09 14.00 1.74
N ASP A 83 0.21 14.78 0.71
CA ASP A 83 1.31 14.58 -0.23
C ASP A 83 1.29 13.26 -1.02
N ALA A 84 0.20 12.47 -0.93
CA ALA A 84 0.06 11.22 -1.69
C ALA A 84 0.12 11.47 -3.20
N PHE A 85 -0.39 12.62 -3.65
CA PHE A 85 -0.42 13.02 -5.06
C PHE A 85 0.96 13.25 -5.67
N ILE A 86 2.03 13.35 -4.87
CA ILE A 86 3.41 13.45 -5.39
C ILE A 86 3.77 12.22 -6.25
N SER A 87 3.18 11.06 -5.97
CA SER A 87 3.43 9.83 -6.74
C SER A 87 2.37 9.56 -7.82
N VAL A 88 1.30 10.36 -7.90
CA VAL A 88 0.22 10.17 -8.89
C VAL A 88 0.71 10.55 -10.30
N GLY A 89 0.26 9.81 -11.30
CA GLY A 89 0.73 9.92 -12.69
C GLY A 89 1.99 9.11 -12.98
N SER A 90 2.48 8.34 -11.99
CA SER A 90 3.54 7.34 -12.21
C SER A 90 3.00 6.10 -12.94
N ASN A 91 3.89 5.22 -13.40
CA ASN A 91 3.50 4.01 -14.14
C ASN A 91 2.97 2.85 -13.25
N PHE A 92 2.30 3.18 -12.14
CA PHE A 92 1.77 2.21 -11.17
C PHE A 92 0.57 2.79 -10.42
N PRO A 93 -0.35 1.93 -9.92
CA PRO A 93 -1.49 2.40 -9.15
C PRO A 93 -1.04 2.84 -7.75
N LEU A 94 -1.51 4.00 -7.30
CA LEU A 94 -1.41 4.43 -5.92
C LEU A 94 -2.73 4.14 -5.20
N LEU A 95 -2.64 3.41 -4.08
CA LEU A 95 -3.79 2.98 -3.31
C LEU A 95 -3.88 3.78 -2.01
N MET A 96 -5.09 4.01 -1.52
CA MET A 96 -5.38 4.68 -0.25
C MET A 96 -6.29 3.80 0.60
N ILE A 97 -6.00 3.72 1.90
CA ILE A 97 -6.86 2.97 2.84
C ILE A 97 -8.25 3.61 2.90
N ASP A 98 -9.28 2.80 2.65
CA ASP A 98 -10.68 3.14 2.95
C ASP A 98 -10.91 3.14 4.46
N ASN A 99 -10.80 4.31 5.08
CA ASN A 99 -11.02 4.46 6.51
C ASN A 99 -12.50 4.37 6.92
N THR A 100 -13.44 4.41 5.97
CA THR A 100 -14.88 4.34 6.27
C THR A 100 -15.27 2.97 6.83
N VAL A 101 -14.58 1.91 6.39
CA VAL A 101 -14.76 0.52 6.88
C VAL A 101 -14.46 0.42 8.39
N TYR A 102 -13.52 1.22 8.88
CA TYR A 102 -13.10 1.22 10.29
C TYR A 102 -13.87 2.21 11.16
N LYS A 103 -14.83 2.95 10.59
CA LYS A 103 -15.69 3.93 11.29
C LYS A 103 -14.88 4.95 12.11
N THR A 104 -13.71 5.36 11.61
CA THR A 104 -12.86 6.34 12.27
C THR A 104 -12.08 7.20 11.28
N LYS A 105 -11.92 8.47 11.62
CA LYS A 105 -11.07 9.42 10.87
C LYS A 105 -9.65 9.53 11.45
N LEU A 106 -9.40 8.91 12.61
CA LEU A 106 -8.09 8.96 13.27
C LEU A 106 -7.10 8.06 12.54
N ARG A 107 -6.09 8.66 11.91
CA ARG A 107 -5.05 7.98 11.12
C ARG A 107 -4.46 6.77 11.83
N GLY A 108 -3.87 6.98 13.00
CA GLY A 108 -3.26 5.88 13.77
C GLY A 108 -4.21 4.70 14.00
N LYS A 109 -5.51 4.98 14.25
CA LYS A 109 -6.50 3.95 14.53
C LYS A 109 -6.89 3.15 13.28
N TYR A 110 -7.23 3.79 12.16
CA TYR A 110 -7.57 3.03 10.95
C TYR A 110 -6.33 2.36 10.35
N THR A 111 -5.14 2.96 10.47
CA THR A 111 -3.88 2.32 10.03
C THR A 111 -3.63 1.05 10.84
N GLU A 112 -3.78 1.09 12.16
CA GLU A 112 -3.59 -0.10 13.01
C GLU A 112 -4.62 -1.20 12.71
N LEU A 113 -5.90 -0.85 12.56
CA LEU A 113 -6.96 -1.81 12.22
C LEU A 113 -6.73 -2.44 10.84
N PHE A 114 -6.38 -1.63 9.84
CA PHE A 114 -6.06 -2.11 8.50
C PHE A 114 -4.92 -3.12 8.49
N HIS A 115 -3.81 -2.82 9.18
CA HIS A 115 -2.67 -3.74 9.23
C HIS A 115 -3.00 -5.00 10.03
N LYS A 116 -3.78 -4.88 11.11
CA LYS A 116 -4.24 -6.06 11.86
C LYS A 116 -5.08 -6.98 10.97
N ASP A 117 -6.00 -6.43 10.19
CA ASP A 117 -6.82 -7.21 9.27
C ASP A 117 -6.00 -7.80 8.11
N LEU A 118 -5.03 -7.06 7.59
CA LEU A 118 -4.18 -7.47 6.48
C LEU A 118 -3.17 -8.56 6.88
N LEU A 119 -2.47 -8.36 8.00
CA LEU A 119 -1.33 -9.18 8.43
C LEU A 119 -1.72 -10.27 9.44
N GLY A 120 -2.85 -10.12 10.13
CA GLY A 120 -3.25 -10.97 11.25
C GLY A 120 -2.49 -10.70 12.55
N VAL A 121 -1.57 -9.73 12.56
CA VAL A 121 -0.74 -9.36 13.71
C VAL A 121 -0.71 -7.84 13.90
N PRO A 122 -0.52 -7.32 15.13
CA PRO A 122 -0.45 -5.88 15.37
C PRO A 122 0.87 -5.29 14.88
N LEU A 123 0.84 -4.02 14.41
CA LEU A 123 2.03 -3.29 13.94
C LEU A 123 3.21 -3.31 14.92
N LYS A 124 2.93 -3.24 16.24
CA LYS A 124 3.97 -3.29 17.28
C LYS A 124 4.78 -4.59 17.24
N SER A 125 4.15 -5.72 16.90
CA SER A 125 4.84 -7.03 16.83
C SER A 125 5.85 -7.13 15.68
N ILE A 126 5.70 -6.28 14.66
CA ILE A 126 6.60 -6.18 13.51
C ILE A 126 7.45 -4.90 13.55
N ASN A 127 7.55 -4.28 14.73
CA ASN A 127 8.27 -3.03 14.96
C ASN A 127 7.87 -1.90 13.98
N TYR A 128 6.59 -1.84 13.59
CA TYR A 128 6.09 -0.84 12.63
C TYR A 128 6.82 -0.87 11.26
N ALA A 129 7.29 -2.03 10.84
CA ALA A 129 7.87 -2.25 9.51
C ALA A 129 6.88 -1.85 8.39
N SER A 130 7.39 -1.27 7.30
CA SER A 130 6.57 -0.75 6.20
C SER A 130 6.45 -1.69 5.00
N TYR A 131 7.34 -2.68 4.88
CA TYR A 131 7.36 -3.59 3.74
C TYR A 131 6.85 -4.95 4.17
N HIS A 132 5.71 -5.39 3.65
CA HIS A 132 5.03 -6.62 4.07
C HIS A 132 5.09 -7.64 2.93
N LEU A 133 5.78 -8.75 3.17
CA LEU A 133 5.91 -9.84 2.21
C LEU A 133 4.78 -10.85 2.38
N PHE A 134 4.17 -11.19 1.25
CA PHE A 134 3.20 -12.27 1.12
C PHE A 134 3.65 -13.26 0.05
N GLN A 135 3.46 -14.53 0.33
CA GLN A 135 3.71 -15.62 -0.60
C GLN A 135 2.50 -16.56 -0.61
N ASN A 136 2.03 -16.91 -1.81
CA ASN A 136 0.88 -17.79 -2.02
C ASN A 136 -0.35 -17.39 -1.19
N GLY A 137 -0.71 -16.11 -1.19
CA GLY A 137 -1.87 -15.62 -0.45
C GLY A 137 -1.66 -15.40 1.06
N LYS A 138 -0.48 -15.70 1.63
CA LYS A 138 -0.23 -15.70 3.08
C LYS A 138 0.84 -14.69 3.48
N TYR A 139 0.64 -14.05 4.63
CA TYR A 139 1.65 -13.19 5.24
C TYR A 139 2.85 -14.02 5.69
N VAL A 140 4.06 -13.58 5.32
CA VAL A 140 5.32 -14.24 5.65
C VAL A 140 6.08 -13.45 6.72
N LYS A 141 6.44 -12.20 6.40
CA LYS A 141 7.27 -11.35 7.26
C LYS A 141 7.15 -9.89 6.84
N SER A 142 7.49 -8.99 7.75
CA SER A 142 7.65 -7.56 7.46
C SER A 142 9.10 -7.12 7.66
N TYR A 143 9.52 -6.14 6.86
CA TYR A 143 10.89 -5.64 6.82
C TYR A 143 10.94 -4.14 7.08
N GLN A 144 11.94 -3.71 7.83
CA GLN A 144 12.27 -2.29 7.97
C GLN A 144 12.97 -1.76 6.73
N ASN A 145 13.80 -2.60 6.10
CA ASN A 145 14.55 -2.28 4.90
C ASN A 145 14.15 -3.23 3.78
N TYR A 146 13.60 -2.68 2.70
CA TYR A 146 13.13 -3.47 1.56
C TYR A 146 14.22 -4.30 0.88
N LYS A 147 15.50 -3.92 1.04
CA LYS A 147 16.64 -4.66 0.47
C LYS A 147 16.81 -6.05 1.08
N GLU A 148 16.23 -6.31 2.24
CA GLU A 148 16.23 -7.61 2.94
C GLU A 148 15.19 -8.60 2.38
N ILE A 149 14.36 -8.17 1.42
CA ILE A 149 13.44 -9.06 0.70
C ILE A 149 14.24 -9.80 -0.37
N GLU A 150 14.39 -11.11 -0.23
CA GLU A 150 15.16 -11.98 -1.15
C GLU A 150 14.30 -12.54 -2.27
#